data_AF-A0A6G3TG53-F1
#
_entry.id   AF-A0A6G3TG53-F1
#
_cell.length_a   1.000
_cell.length_b   1.000
_cell.length_c   1.000
_cell.angle_alpha   90.00
_cell.angle_beta   90.00
_cell.angle_gamma   90.00
#
_symmetry.space_group_name_H-M   'P 1'
#
loop_
_entity.id
_entity.type
_entity.pdbx_description
1 polymer ?
#
loop_
_entity_poly.entity_id
_entity_poly.type
_entity_poly.pdbx_seq_one_letter_code
_entity_poly.pdbx_strand_id
1 'polypeptide(L)'
;MEIVISAGKVTSSTAEINTPLAQKARRIANFLPRPELLRGAVVEHNQDENTTSIRFDTEAGPIRVVLPVADGFEFQIIHDSETGPRILGTFRGASLSVRAVAYRISEFLRTRGLK
;
A
#
# COMPACT_ATOMS: atom_id res chain seq x y z
N MET A 1 1.71 -7.98 -8.74
CA MET A 1 0.42 -8.69 -8.77
C MET A 1 -0.65 -7.73 -8.29
N GLU A 2 -1.86 -7.77 -8.86
CA GLU A 2 -2.96 -6.88 -8.47
C GLU A 2 -4.19 -7.68 -8.05
N ILE A 3 -4.88 -7.17 -7.04
CA ILE A 3 -6.06 -7.79 -6.44
C ILE A 3 -7.16 -6.74 -6.36
N VAL A 4 -8.39 -7.14 -6.64
CA VAL A 4 -9.57 -6.29 -6.57
C VAL A 4 -10.55 -6.88 -5.56
N ILE A 5 -10.98 -6.04 -4.62
CA ILE A 5 -12.00 -6.36 -3.63
C ILE A 5 -13.27 -5.64 -4.07
N SER A 6 -14.33 -6.41 -4.34
CA SER A 6 -15.63 -5.88 -4.75
C SER A 6 -16.75 -6.81 -4.27
N ALA A 7 -17.83 -6.24 -3.76
CA ALA A 7 -18.95 -6.96 -3.15
C ALA A 7 -18.50 -8.00 -2.10
N GLY A 8 -17.48 -7.68 -1.30
CA GLY A 8 -16.89 -8.59 -0.31
C GLY A 8 -16.14 -9.79 -0.89
N LYS A 9 -15.89 -9.81 -2.21
CA LYS A 9 -15.12 -10.87 -2.89
C LYS A 9 -13.75 -10.37 -3.28
N VAL A 10 -12.74 -11.17 -2.98
CA VAL A 10 -11.35 -10.96 -3.39
C VAL A 10 -11.14 -11.65 -4.74
N THR A 11 -10.76 -10.91 -5.76
CA THR A 11 -10.51 -11.42 -7.10
C THR A 11 -9.13 -10.98 -7.60
N SER A 12 -8.35 -11.90 -8.16
CA SER A 12 -7.15 -11.52 -8.92
C SER A 12 -7.61 -10.96 -10.26
N SER A 13 -7.71 -9.64 -10.36
CA SER A 13 -8.11 -8.99 -11.61
C SER A 13 -6.89 -8.77 -12.50
N THR A 14 -6.97 -9.24 -13.75
CA THR A 14 -6.14 -8.79 -14.86
C THR A 14 -6.73 -7.57 -15.56
N ALA A 15 -7.95 -7.14 -15.21
CA ALA A 15 -8.53 -5.91 -15.73
C ALA A 15 -7.78 -4.72 -15.10
N GLU A 16 -7.09 -3.95 -15.95
CA GLU A 16 -6.37 -2.76 -15.52
C GLU A 16 -7.33 -1.76 -14.88
N ILE A 17 -7.33 -1.68 -13.56
CA ILE A 17 -7.96 -0.55 -12.87
C ILE A 17 -7.13 0.69 -13.22
N ASN A 18 -7.65 1.53 -14.11
CA ASN A 18 -6.98 2.70 -14.65
C ASN A 18 -7.40 3.99 -13.94
N THR A 19 -7.50 3.94 -12.61
CA THR A 19 -7.71 5.15 -11.80
C THR A 19 -6.38 5.85 -11.55
N PRO A 20 -6.36 7.19 -11.36
CA PRO A 20 -5.13 7.91 -11.01
C PRO A 20 -4.45 7.38 -9.74
N LEU A 21 -5.25 6.88 -8.79
CA LEU A 21 -4.78 6.26 -7.55
C LEU A 21 -4.11 4.92 -7.81
N ALA A 22 -4.69 4.07 -8.66
CA ALA A 22 -4.09 2.81 -9.07
C ALA A 22 -2.76 3.04 -9.79
N GLN A 23 -2.71 4.01 -10.71
CA GLN A 23 -1.47 4.40 -11.37
C GLN A 23 -0.42 4.92 -10.36
N LYS A 24 -0.82 5.74 -9.38
CA LYS A 24 0.09 6.20 -8.31
C LYS A 24 0.63 5.01 -7.51
N ALA A 25 -0.23 4.09 -7.08
CA ALA A 25 0.16 2.90 -6.31
C ALA A 25 1.11 1.98 -7.08
N ARG A 26 0.80 1.69 -8.37
CA ARG A 26 1.69 0.93 -9.27
C ARG A 26 3.06 1.59 -9.39
N ARG A 27 3.11 2.91 -9.59
CA ARG A 27 4.39 3.62 -9.69
C ARG A 27 5.15 3.56 -8.37
N ILE A 28 4.49 3.74 -7.21
CA ILE A 28 5.14 3.59 -5.89
C ILE A 28 5.73 2.19 -5.75
N ALA A 29 4.96 1.16 -6.04
CA ALA A 29 5.40 -0.24 -5.97
C ALA A 29 6.63 -0.48 -6.85
N ASN A 30 6.66 0.07 -8.08
CA ASN A 30 7.81 -0.04 -8.99
C ASN A 30 9.05 0.76 -8.58
N PHE A 31 8.91 1.78 -7.73
CA PHE A 31 10.02 2.60 -7.23
C PHE A 31 10.52 2.17 -5.86
N LEU A 32 10.05 1.05 -5.32
CA LEU A 32 10.54 0.51 -4.05
C LEU A 32 12.04 0.19 -4.18
N PRO A 33 12.90 0.77 -3.32
CA PRO A 33 14.35 0.65 -3.48
C PRO A 33 14.89 -0.74 -3.11
N ARG A 34 14.11 -1.56 -2.40
CA ARG A 34 14.51 -2.88 -1.92
C ARG A 34 13.91 -4.00 -2.78
N PRO A 35 14.72 -4.95 -3.30
CA PRO A 35 14.25 -6.04 -4.16
C PRO A 35 13.16 -6.93 -3.55
N GLU A 36 13.24 -7.17 -2.23
CA GLU A 36 12.24 -7.96 -1.50
C GLU A 36 10.88 -7.28 -1.41
N LEU A 37 10.87 -5.93 -1.33
CA LEU A 37 9.65 -5.13 -1.37
C LEU A 37 9.08 -5.09 -2.78
N LEU A 38 9.92 -4.95 -3.80
CA LEU A 38 9.51 -5.00 -5.21
C LEU A 38 8.81 -6.31 -5.56
N ARG A 39 9.40 -7.45 -5.17
CA ARG A 39 8.84 -8.78 -5.47
C ARG A 39 7.61 -9.12 -4.64
N GLY A 40 7.56 -8.63 -3.40
CA GLY A 40 6.49 -8.91 -2.45
C GLY A 40 5.38 -7.86 -2.39
N ALA A 41 5.41 -6.83 -3.24
CA ALA A 41 4.38 -5.81 -3.32
C ALA A 41 3.17 -6.33 -4.11
N VAL A 42 2.00 -6.29 -3.47
CA VAL A 42 0.72 -6.58 -4.10
C VAL A 42 -0.12 -5.32 -4.06
N VAL A 43 -0.58 -4.84 -5.22
CA VAL A 43 -1.48 -3.68 -5.25
C VAL A 43 -2.91 -4.19 -5.06
N GLU A 44 -3.59 -3.71 -4.03
CA GLU A 44 -4.98 -4.05 -3.74
C GLU A 44 -5.86 -2.84 -4.06
N HIS A 45 -6.93 -3.07 -4.81
CA HIS A 45 -7.95 -2.07 -5.09
C HIS A 45 -9.24 -2.48 -4.40
N ASN A 46 -9.62 -1.75 -3.37
CA ASN A 46 -10.89 -1.97 -2.70
C ASN A 46 -11.95 -1.06 -3.33
N GLN A 47 -12.80 -1.63 -4.19
CA GLN A 47 -13.92 -0.92 -4.80
C GLN A 47 -15.05 -0.67 -3.80
N ASP A 48 -15.21 -1.54 -2.79
CA ASP A 48 -16.24 -1.39 -1.76
C ASP A 48 -15.99 -0.16 -0.89
N GLU A 49 -14.71 0.09 -0.56
CA GLU A 49 -14.29 1.25 0.23
C GLU A 49 -13.75 2.40 -0.62
N ASN A 50 -13.71 2.24 -1.95
CA ASN A 50 -13.10 3.16 -2.91
C ASN A 50 -11.65 3.57 -2.53
N THR A 51 -10.86 2.61 -2.05
CA THR A 51 -9.45 2.81 -1.65
C THR A 51 -8.51 1.96 -2.50
N THR A 52 -7.26 2.39 -2.60
CA THR A 52 -6.18 1.58 -3.19
C THR A 52 -5.06 1.43 -2.18
N SER A 53 -4.52 0.24 -2.02
CA SER A 53 -3.43 -0.01 -1.10
C SER A 53 -2.31 -0.83 -1.74
N ILE A 54 -1.14 -0.79 -1.14
CA ILE A 54 -0.01 -1.66 -1.47
C ILE A 54 0.22 -2.56 -0.27
N ARG A 55 -0.05 -3.85 -0.44
CA ARG A 55 0.14 -4.87 0.58
C ARG A 55 1.53 -5.49 0.48
N PHE A 56 2.10 -5.74 1.66
CA PHE A 56 3.33 -6.50 1.87
C PHE A 56 3.04 -7.57 2.90
N ASP A 57 3.22 -8.83 2.55
CA ASP A 57 3.20 -9.90 3.55
C ASP A 57 4.52 -9.86 4.34
N THR A 58 4.40 -9.85 5.67
CA THR A 58 5.52 -9.86 6.63
C THR A 58 5.32 -10.98 7.64
N GLU A 59 6.38 -11.37 8.35
CA GLU A 59 6.29 -12.41 9.39
C GLU A 59 5.33 -12.03 10.53
N ALA A 60 5.19 -10.74 10.83
CA ALA A 60 4.27 -10.24 11.85
C ALA A 60 2.82 -10.14 11.36
N GLY A 61 2.55 -10.41 10.08
CA GLY A 61 1.25 -10.25 9.42
C GLY A 61 1.29 -9.27 8.24
N PRO A 62 0.22 -9.18 7.44
CA PRO A 62 0.19 -8.30 6.28
C PRO A 62 0.20 -6.83 6.67
N ILE A 63 0.98 -6.04 5.93
CA ILE A 63 1.04 -4.59 6.05
C ILE A 63 0.47 -3.98 4.78
N ARG A 64 -0.47 -3.05 4.91
CA ARG A 64 -1.08 -2.31 3.81
C ARG A 64 -0.70 -0.83 3.87
N VAL A 65 -0.26 -0.31 2.74
CA VAL A 65 -0.04 1.13 2.54
C VAL A 65 -1.22 1.70 1.78
N VAL A 66 -2.11 2.44 2.43
CA VAL A 66 -3.38 2.91 1.86
C VAL A 66 -3.26 4.30 1.23
N LEU A 67 -3.88 4.47 0.06
CA LEU A 67 -3.92 5.65 -0.81
C LEU A 67 -5.35 5.86 -1.39
N PRO A 68 -5.92 7.07 -1.35
CA PRO A 68 -5.53 8.22 -0.56
C PRO A 68 -6.04 8.05 0.87
N VAL A 69 -5.44 8.80 1.78
CA VAL A 69 -6.00 9.04 3.10
C VAL A 69 -6.57 10.46 3.04
N ALA A 70 -7.63 10.76 3.78
CA ALA A 70 -8.34 12.06 3.75
C ALA A 70 -7.43 13.31 3.72
N ASP A 71 -8.01 14.47 3.38
CA ASP A 71 -7.29 15.72 3.10
C ASP A 71 -6.06 16.00 4.01
N GLY A 72 -4.88 16.07 3.37
CA GLY A 72 -3.60 16.39 4.02
C GLY A 72 -2.67 15.22 4.32
N PHE A 73 -3.08 13.98 4.04
CA PHE A 73 -2.27 12.78 4.24
C PHE A 73 -1.82 12.15 2.91
N GLU A 74 -0.54 11.84 2.77
CA GLU A 74 -0.01 11.22 1.54
C GLU A 74 -0.27 9.71 1.52
N PHE A 75 -0.12 9.02 2.66
CA PHE A 75 -0.43 7.60 2.83
C PHE A 75 -0.48 7.20 4.32
N GLN A 76 -1.16 6.09 4.59
CA GLN A 76 -1.18 5.42 5.90
C GLN A 76 -0.58 4.03 5.77
N ILE A 77 0.17 3.62 6.80
CA ILE A 77 0.69 2.26 6.93
C ILE A 77 -0.13 1.57 8.02
N ILE A 78 -0.86 0.55 7.61
CA ILE A 78 -1.74 -0.26 8.44
C ILE A 78 -1.15 -1.66 8.53
N HIS A 79 -1.12 -2.23 9.73
CA HIS A 79 -0.80 -3.62 9.98
C HIS A 79 -2.08 -4.37 10.30
N ASP A 80 -2.38 -5.38 9.51
CA ASP A 80 -3.50 -6.27 9.75
C ASP A 80 -3.05 -7.37 10.70
N SER A 81 -3.22 -7.09 11.99
CA SER A 81 -3.03 -8.08 13.03
C SER A 81 -4.26 -8.97 13.17
N GLU A 82 -4.12 -10.13 13.82
CA GLU A 82 -5.24 -11.00 14.18
C GLU A 82 -6.29 -10.28 15.04
N THR A 83 -5.89 -9.25 15.79
CA THR A 83 -6.80 -8.42 16.61
C THR A 83 -7.49 -7.30 15.82
N GLY A 84 -7.27 -7.22 14.51
CA GLY A 84 -7.79 -6.18 13.62
C GLY A 84 -6.73 -5.21 13.08
N PRO A 85 -7.12 -4.31 12.17
CA PRO A 85 -6.22 -3.36 11.53
C PRO A 85 -5.70 -2.32 12.54
N ARG A 86 -4.39 -2.17 12.61
CA ARG A 86 -3.70 -1.19 13.46
C ARG A 86 -2.91 -0.21 12.60
N ILE A 87 -3.12 1.08 12.81
CA ILE A 87 -2.34 2.12 12.13
C ILE A 87 -0.95 2.18 12.77
N LEU A 88 0.08 1.78 12.02
CA LEU A 88 1.48 1.82 12.48
C LEU A 88 2.10 3.21 12.27
N GLY A 89 1.66 3.91 11.24
CA GLY A 89 2.22 5.20 10.87
C GLY A 89 1.35 5.94 9.88
N THR A 90 1.30 7.26 10.06
CA THR A 90 0.54 8.15 9.20
C THR A 90 1.47 9.23 8.68
N PHE A 91 1.60 9.36 7.36
CA PHE A 91 2.52 10.30 6.75
C PHE A 91 1.76 11.53 6.26
N ARG A 92 1.99 12.65 6.97
CA ARG A 92 1.51 13.99 6.61
C ARG A 92 2.60 14.73 5.85
N GLY A 93 2.25 15.50 4.83
CA GLY A 93 3.21 16.36 4.14
C GLY A 93 2.75 16.81 2.76
N ALA A 94 3.40 17.84 2.22
CA ALA A 94 3.22 18.29 0.84
C ALA A 94 3.35 17.13 -0.15
N SER A 95 2.67 17.23 -1.30
CA SER A 95 2.59 16.15 -2.29
C SER A 95 3.99 15.60 -2.63
N LEU A 96 4.31 14.44 -2.05
CA LEU A 96 5.63 13.84 -2.20
C LEU A 96 5.73 13.21 -3.57
N SER A 97 6.92 13.28 -4.19
CA SER A 97 7.16 12.50 -5.39
C SER A 97 7.00 11.02 -5.10
N VAL A 98 6.55 10.26 -6.10
CA VAL A 98 6.34 8.81 -5.99
C VAL A 98 7.58 8.09 -5.44
N ARG A 99 8.79 8.53 -5.85
CA ARG A 99 10.05 7.98 -5.35
C ARG A 99 10.27 8.27 -3.87
N ALA A 100 9.95 9.48 -3.42
CA ALA A 100 10.07 9.83 -2.01
C ALA A 100 9.10 9.03 -1.14
N VAL A 101 7.88 8.77 -1.63
CA VAL A 101 6.91 7.88 -0.97
C VAL A 101 7.47 6.46 -0.86
N ALA A 102 7.94 5.89 -1.96
CA ALA A 102 8.52 4.54 -1.97
C ALA A 102 9.72 4.40 -1.03
N TYR A 103 10.60 5.41 -1.00
CA TYR A 103 11.74 5.47 -0.08
C TYR A 103 11.28 5.53 1.39
N ARG A 104 10.30 6.37 1.72
CA ARG A 104 9.77 6.48 3.09
C ARG A 104 9.09 5.19 3.57
N ILE A 105 8.33 4.52 2.70
CA ILE A 105 7.73 3.22 3.00
C ILE A 105 8.84 2.21 3.31
N SER A 106 9.86 2.14 2.45
CA SER A 106 10.98 1.22 2.64
C SER A 106 11.74 1.47 3.96
N GLU A 107 12.03 2.73 4.27
CA GLU A 107 12.71 3.10 5.52
C GLU A 107 11.85 2.81 6.75
N PHE A 108 10.53 3.03 6.67
CA PHE A 108 9.62 2.70 7.76
C PHE A 108 9.59 1.21 8.05
N LEU A 109 9.48 0.37 7.01
CA LEU A 109 9.50 -1.08 7.16
C LEU A 109 10.84 -1.57 7.73
N ARG A 110 11.96 -1.01 7.23
CA ARG A 110 13.31 -1.33 7.69
C ARG A 110 13.53 -0.99 9.16
N THR A 111 13.20 0.24 9.56
CA THR A 111 13.42 0.73 10.93
C THR A 111 12.58 0.00 11.97
N ARG A 112 11.43 -0.54 11.56
CA ARG A 112 10.53 -1.33 12.42
C ARG A 112 10.82 -2.83 12.39
N GLY A 113 11.80 -3.29 11.60
CA GLY A 113 12.10 -4.72 11.44
C GLY A 113 10.96 -5.53 10.83
N LEU A 114 10.08 -4.87 10.05
CA LEU A 114 8.90 -5.51 9.45
C LEU A 114 9.21 -6.13 8.10
N LYS A 115 10.25 -5.64 7.43
CA LYS A 115 10.80 -6.20 6.19
C LYS A 115 12.18 -5.64 5.96
#